data_AF-A0AAP2CND2-F1
#
_entry.id   AF-A0AAP2CND2-F1
#
_cell.length_a   1.000
_cell.length_b   1.000
_cell.length_c   1.000
_cell.angle_alpha   90.00
_cell.angle_beta   90.00
_cell.angle_gamma   90.00
#
_symmetry.space_group_name_H-M   'P 1'
#
loop_
_entity.id
_entity.type
_entity.pdbx_description
1 polymer ?
#
loop_
_entity_poly.entity_id
_entity_poly.type
_entity_poly.pdbx_seq_one_letter_code
_entity_poly.pdbx_strand_id
1 'polypeptide(L)'
;MRALLIALVLLWPGLGQAQMRYSEVIRTELPEGMTLPAEIAETMDWLEAQGYGDVVTAQGLSGAAARFVSIYPPALRDAPGASYAFFNTSGLRYTQFWEVPDPALDARLYEIAAIAGDGGRAALWLDDAGKQWIVSIGHDEIGVISDDPKVFLAFLAIGYAEPAWLSEPDASPMEIFLEENGYATLEEMEADYGEEVEAPIAPEAFRAFLEERFDITVPQTAAEIGLTGFASYGDLNSDDPFAAWVAQTTPPPTQAELDRIAEVQSMAEKIANGIEIEPEAEEP
;
A
#
# COMPACT_ATOMS: atom_id res chain seq x y z
N MET A 1 -24.12 -58.32 1.20
CA MET A 1 -24.70 -58.13 -0.15
C MET A 1 -25.82 -57.11 0.01
N ARG A 2 -25.56 -55.87 -0.37
CA ARG A 2 -26.00 -55.25 -1.65
C ARG A 2 -27.50 -54.97 -1.63
N ALA A 3 -28.04 -53.83 -2.03
CA ALA A 3 -27.54 -52.51 -2.42
C ALA A 3 -28.81 -51.67 -2.74
N LEU A 4 -28.63 -50.37 -2.93
CA LEU A 4 -29.56 -49.42 -3.57
C LEU A 4 -30.79 -48.97 -2.76
N LEU A 5 -30.61 -47.84 -2.05
CA LEU A 5 -31.51 -46.69 -2.16
C LEU A 5 -30.79 -45.40 -1.68
N ILE A 6 -29.64 -45.13 -2.29
CA ILE A 6 -28.99 -43.81 -2.26
C ILE A 6 -28.59 -43.50 -3.70
N ALA A 7 -29.46 -42.80 -4.42
CA ALA A 7 -29.15 -42.09 -5.65
C ALA A 7 -30.33 -41.19 -5.98
N LEU A 8 -30.27 -39.91 -5.60
CA LEU A 8 -30.56 -38.76 -6.48
C LEU A 8 -30.45 -37.41 -5.70
N VAL A 9 -29.26 -37.09 -5.19
CA VAL A 9 -28.85 -35.68 -4.94
C VAL A 9 -27.35 -35.55 -5.21
N LEU A 10 -26.91 -36.00 -6.39
CA LEU A 10 -25.59 -35.67 -6.93
C LEU A 10 -25.80 -35.40 -8.42
N LEU A 11 -25.21 -34.31 -8.89
CA LEU A 11 -25.33 -33.68 -10.21
C LEU A 11 -26.33 -32.51 -10.30
N TRP A 12 -26.04 -31.46 -9.55
CA TRP A 12 -26.27 -30.09 -10.03
C TRP A 12 -25.02 -29.24 -9.74
N PRO A 13 -24.14 -28.98 -10.73
CA PRO A 13 -23.07 -28.01 -10.56
C PRO A 13 -23.71 -26.63 -10.81
N GLY A 14 -24.00 -25.88 -9.75
CA GLY A 14 -24.64 -24.57 -9.94
C GLY A 14 -25.18 -23.87 -8.71
N LEU A 15 -24.94 -24.39 -7.50
CA LEU A 15 -24.97 -23.56 -6.30
C LEU A 15 -23.53 -23.14 -6.02
N GLY A 16 -23.10 -22.05 -6.67
CA GLY A 16 -21.88 -21.37 -6.29
C GLY A 16 -21.96 -21.09 -4.80
N GLN A 17 -20.94 -21.52 -4.05
CA GLN A 17 -20.66 -20.91 -2.76
C GLN A 17 -20.66 -19.40 -3.03
N ALA A 18 -21.55 -18.63 -2.37
CA ALA A 18 -21.50 -17.19 -2.49
C ALA A 18 -20.06 -16.79 -2.10
N GLN A 19 -19.31 -16.27 -3.07
CA GLN A 19 -17.96 -15.81 -2.80
C GLN A 19 -18.08 -14.71 -1.76
N MET A 20 -17.39 -14.89 -0.63
CA MET A 20 -17.33 -13.89 0.43
C MET A 20 -16.85 -12.57 -0.18
N ARG A 21 -17.55 -11.49 0.15
CA ARG A 21 -17.17 -10.16 -0.36
C ARG A 21 -15.77 -9.80 0.09
N TYR A 22 -15.09 -8.95 -0.67
CA TYR A 22 -13.74 -8.52 -0.34
C TYR A 22 -13.62 -8.00 1.11
N SER A 23 -14.52 -7.10 1.52
CA SER A 23 -14.51 -6.55 2.87
C SER A 23 -14.83 -7.57 3.97
N GLU A 24 -15.59 -8.62 3.66
CA GLU A 24 -15.89 -9.70 4.60
C GLU A 24 -14.64 -10.55 4.87
N VAL A 25 -13.80 -10.79 3.86
CA VAL A 25 -12.51 -11.48 4.03
C VAL A 25 -11.64 -10.72 5.02
N ILE A 26 -11.42 -9.41 4.78
CA ILE A 26 -10.59 -8.57 5.66
C ILE A 26 -11.12 -8.59 7.10
N ARG A 27 -12.45 -8.48 7.29
CA ARG A 27 -13.05 -8.52 8.64
C ARG A 27 -12.75 -9.80 9.41
N THR A 28 -12.52 -10.93 8.73
CA THR A 28 -12.15 -12.19 9.39
C THR A 28 -10.69 -12.27 9.81
N GLU A 29 -9.85 -11.40 9.26
CA GLU A 29 -8.40 -11.38 9.49
C GLU A 29 -7.96 -10.28 10.46
N LEU A 30 -8.82 -9.27 10.70
CA LEU A 30 -8.53 -8.16 11.60
C LEU A 30 -8.17 -8.65 13.02
N PRO A 31 -7.10 -8.12 13.62
CA PRO A 31 -6.79 -8.33 15.02
C PRO A 31 -7.93 -7.91 15.96
N GLU A 32 -7.95 -8.48 17.16
CA GLU A 32 -8.89 -8.08 18.22
C GLU A 32 -8.73 -6.58 18.53
N GLY A 33 -9.85 -5.86 18.62
CA GLY A 33 -9.88 -4.43 18.88
C GLY A 33 -9.86 -3.54 17.64
N MET A 34 -9.54 -4.09 16.46
CA MET A 34 -9.63 -3.35 15.20
C MET A 34 -11.00 -3.49 14.55
N THR A 35 -11.34 -2.51 13.72
CA THR A 35 -12.54 -2.53 12.88
C THR A 35 -12.20 -2.04 11.49
N LEU A 36 -12.75 -2.69 10.45
CA LEU A 36 -12.69 -2.17 9.09
C LEU A 36 -13.68 -1.00 8.98
N PRO A 37 -13.24 0.24 8.71
CA PRO A 37 -14.14 1.37 8.55
C PRO A 37 -15.18 1.11 7.46
N ALA A 38 -16.42 1.56 7.67
CA ALA A 38 -17.53 1.23 6.79
C ALA A 38 -17.34 1.77 5.37
N GLU A 39 -16.78 2.98 5.25
CA GLU A 39 -16.47 3.66 4.00
C GLU A 39 -15.42 2.89 3.19
N ILE A 40 -14.37 2.40 3.85
CA ILE A 40 -13.34 1.57 3.21
C ILE A 40 -13.92 0.22 2.77
N ALA A 41 -14.70 -0.42 3.64
CA ALA A 41 -15.33 -1.70 3.32
C ALA A 41 -16.25 -1.60 2.10
N GLU A 42 -17.08 -0.56 2.05
CA GLU A 42 -18.00 -0.34 0.94
C GLU A 42 -17.27 0.04 -0.35
N THR A 43 -16.19 0.80 -0.24
CA THR A 43 -15.29 1.08 -1.37
C THR A 43 -14.71 -0.21 -1.94
N MET A 44 -14.15 -1.09 -1.10
CA MET A 44 -13.58 -2.36 -1.54
C MET A 44 -14.62 -3.24 -2.24
N ASP A 45 -15.82 -3.36 -1.65
CA ASP A 45 -16.93 -4.12 -2.23
C ASP A 45 -17.39 -3.52 -3.56
N TRP A 46 -17.39 -2.17 -3.69
CA TRP A 46 -17.72 -1.50 -4.95
C TRP A 46 -16.68 -1.78 -6.03
N LEU A 47 -15.38 -1.64 -5.72
CA LEU A 47 -14.28 -1.94 -6.65
C LEU A 47 -14.33 -3.40 -7.12
N GLU A 48 -14.58 -4.33 -6.20
CA GLU A 48 -14.81 -5.74 -6.52
C GLU A 48 -15.99 -5.91 -7.47
N ALA A 49 -17.12 -5.26 -7.21
CA ALA A 49 -18.32 -5.32 -8.05
C ALA A 49 -18.12 -4.70 -9.44
N GLN A 50 -17.21 -3.74 -9.60
CA GLN A 50 -16.81 -3.20 -10.91
C GLN A 50 -15.89 -4.15 -11.69
N GLY A 51 -15.40 -5.22 -11.07
CA GLY A 51 -14.43 -6.13 -11.66
C GLY A 51 -13.01 -5.58 -11.67
N TYR A 52 -12.67 -4.69 -10.72
CA TYR A 52 -11.33 -4.11 -10.60
C TYR A 52 -10.40 -4.97 -9.74
N GLY A 53 -10.90 -6.14 -9.31
CA GLY A 53 -10.16 -7.11 -8.52
C GLY A 53 -9.39 -8.13 -9.34
N ASP A 54 -8.29 -8.59 -8.78
CA ASP A 54 -7.47 -9.67 -9.34
C ASP A 54 -6.81 -10.48 -8.21
N VAL A 55 -6.11 -11.55 -8.57
CA VAL A 55 -5.44 -12.44 -7.64
C VAL A 55 -3.97 -12.55 -8.01
N VAL A 56 -3.08 -12.10 -7.13
CA VAL A 56 -1.64 -12.33 -7.27
C VAL A 56 -1.28 -13.62 -6.56
N THR A 57 -0.73 -14.58 -7.30
CA THR A 57 -0.02 -15.71 -6.70
C THR A 57 1.45 -15.36 -6.60
N ALA A 58 1.91 -14.89 -5.43
CA ALA A 58 3.33 -14.65 -5.22
C ALA A 58 4.08 -15.99 -5.21
N GLN A 59 4.83 -16.29 -6.28
CA GLN A 59 5.85 -17.32 -6.26
C GLN A 59 7.05 -16.76 -5.50
N GLY A 60 7.15 -17.03 -4.19
CA GLY A 60 8.41 -16.78 -3.49
C GLY A 60 8.39 -16.66 -1.97
N LEU A 61 7.35 -16.14 -1.33
CA LEU A 61 7.43 -15.82 0.12
C LEU A 61 6.32 -16.39 1.00
N SER A 62 5.11 -16.62 0.47
CA SER A 62 4.05 -17.31 1.22
C SER A 62 3.31 -18.40 0.43
N GLY A 63 3.45 -18.40 -0.90
CA GLY A 63 2.66 -19.26 -1.79
C GLY A 63 1.14 -19.03 -1.72
N ALA A 64 0.69 -18.08 -0.89
CA ALA A 64 -0.72 -17.73 -0.74
C ALA A 64 -1.12 -16.76 -1.83
N ALA A 65 -2.27 -17.03 -2.45
CA ALA A 65 -2.91 -16.09 -3.35
C ALA A 65 -3.35 -14.85 -2.55
N ALA A 66 -2.78 -13.68 -2.85
CA ALA A 66 -3.24 -12.41 -2.32
C ALA A 66 -4.28 -11.83 -3.26
N ARG A 67 -5.45 -11.47 -2.72
CA ARG A 67 -6.50 -10.80 -3.48
C ARG A 67 -6.29 -9.30 -3.37
N PHE A 68 -6.49 -8.57 -4.45
CA PHE A 68 -6.49 -7.11 -4.42
C PHE A 68 -7.63 -6.54 -5.25
N VAL A 69 -7.98 -5.29 -4.96
CA VAL A 69 -8.86 -4.45 -5.79
C VAL A 69 -8.19 -3.10 -6.02
N SER A 70 -8.03 -2.70 -7.28
CA SER A 70 -7.38 -1.45 -7.67
C SER A 70 -8.36 -0.28 -7.73
N ILE A 71 -7.90 0.94 -7.47
CA ILE A 71 -8.68 2.16 -7.68
C ILE A 71 -8.87 2.51 -9.18
N TYR A 72 -8.19 1.78 -10.07
CA TYR A 72 -8.34 1.90 -11.53
C TYR A 72 -9.02 0.66 -12.13
N PRO A 73 -9.75 0.83 -13.25
CA PRO A 73 -10.18 -0.32 -14.05
C PRO A 73 -8.97 -1.11 -14.57
N PRO A 74 -9.12 -2.41 -14.87
CA PRO A 74 -8.01 -3.25 -15.37
C PRO A 74 -7.30 -2.71 -16.61
N ALA A 75 -8.00 -1.92 -17.45
CA ALA A 75 -7.42 -1.32 -18.65
C ALA A 75 -6.44 -0.15 -18.36
N LEU A 76 -6.50 0.44 -17.16
CA LEU A 76 -5.67 1.59 -16.76
C LEU A 76 -4.75 1.27 -15.58
N ARG A 77 -5.04 0.21 -14.80
CA ARG A 77 -4.27 -0.15 -13.59
C ARG A 77 -2.76 -0.21 -13.82
N ASP A 78 -2.34 -0.82 -14.92
CA ASP A 78 -0.93 -1.05 -15.23
C ASP A 78 -0.39 -0.02 -16.25
N ALA A 79 -1.16 1.05 -16.54
CA ALA A 79 -0.75 2.09 -17.45
C ALA A 79 0.30 3.00 -16.78
N PRO A 80 1.33 3.44 -17.52
CA PRO A 80 2.22 4.50 -17.04
C PRO A 80 1.42 5.73 -16.59
N GLY A 81 1.80 6.31 -15.46
CA GLY A 81 1.10 7.43 -14.83
C GLY A 81 -0.08 7.04 -13.92
N ALA A 82 -0.51 5.78 -13.89
CA ALA A 82 -1.47 5.32 -12.87
C ALA A 82 -0.82 5.28 -11.49
N SER A 83 -1.56 5.71 -10.45
CA SER A 83 -1.13 5.59 -9.06
C SER A 83 -0.95 4.13 -8.66
N TYR A 84 0.17 3.82 -7.99
CA TYR A 84 0.40 2.53 -7.36
C TYR A 84 -0.43 2.45 -6.07
N ALA A 85 -1.75 2.26 -6.22
CA ALA A 85 -2.69 2.21 -5.11
C ALA A 85 -3.73 1.10 -5.33
N PHE A 86 -3.73 0.13 -4.44
CA PHE A 86 -4.75 -0.92 -4.42
C PHE A 86 -4.95 -1.48 -3.02
N PHE A 87 -6.19 -1.79 -2.69
CA PHE A 87 -6.52 -2.51 -1.47
C PHE A 87 -6.07 -3.95 -1.62
N ASN A 88 -5.42 -4.50 -0.60
CA ASN A 88 -4.93 -5.87 -0.62
C ASN A 88 -5.30 -6.59 0.68
N THR A 89 -5.28 -7.92 0.62
CA THR A 89 -5.16 -8.76 1.81
C THR A 89 -3.71 -9.20 1.88
N SER A 90 -3.00 -8.74 2.90
CA SER A 90 -1.61 -9.08 3.15
C SER A 90 -1.52 -9.92 4.41
N GLY A 91 -0.86 -11.07 4.32
CA GLY A 91 -0.48 -11.86 5.49
C GLY A 91 0.85 -11.39 6.11
N LEU A 92 1.45 -10.32 5.58
CA LEU A 92 2.75 -9.83 6.02
C LEU A 92 2.59 -9.12 7.36
N ARG A 93 3.31 -9.61 8.37
CA ARG A 93 3.29 -9.00 9.69
C ARG A 93 4.39 -7.95 9.81
N TYR A 94 4.16 -6.93 10.62
CA TYR A 94 5.09 -5.82 10.80
C TYR A 94 6.46 -6.30 11.28
N THR A 95 6.49 -7.20 12.26
CA THR A 95 7.72 -7.67 12.91
C THR A 95 8.28 -8.97 12.32
N GLN A 96 7.73 -9.47 11.20
CA GLN A 96 8.06 -10.80 10.67
C GLN A 96 9.54 -10.98 10.27
N PHE A 97 10.22 -9.87 10.01
CA PHE A 97 11.63 -9.86 9.60
C PHE A 97 12.57 -9.49 10.76
N TRP A 98 12.05 -9.24 11.95
CA TRP A 98 12.88 -9.04 13.13
C TRP A 98 13.49 -10.36 13.57
N GLU A 99 14.67 -10.33 14.21
CA GLU A 99 15.30 -11.53 14.79
C GLU A 99 14.32 -12.31 15.68
N VAL A 100 13.51 -11.56 16.45
CA VAL A 100 12.41 -12.08 17.25
C VAL A 100 11.14 -11.32 16.89
N PRO A 101 10.20 -11.94 16.14
CA PRO A 101 8.89 -11.35 15.90
C PRO A 101 8.12 -11.08 17.19
N ASP A 102 7.35 -10.01 17.22
CA ASP A 102 6.51 -9.61 18.35
C ASP A 102 5.02 -9.66 17.95
N PRO A 103 4.31 -10.75 18.30
CA PRO A 103 2.88 -10.89 18.01
C PRO A 103 2.01 -9.82 18.66
N ALA A 104 2.45 -9.19 19.77
CA ALA A 104 1.68 -8.14 20.42
C ALA A 104 1.74 -6.83 19.62
N LEU A 105 2.87 -6.52 18.97
CA LEU A 105 2.98 -5.41 18.04
C LEU A 105 2.27 -5.71 16.72
N ASP A 106 2.40 -6.94 16.20
CA ASP A 106 1.68 -7.35 15.00
C ASP A 106 0.15 -7.28 15.19
N ALA A 107 -0.37 -7.51 16.39
CA ALA A 107 -1.80 -7.35 16.68
C ALA A 107 -2.28 -5.89 16.68
N ARG A 108 -1.36 -4.92 16.60
CA ARG A 108 -1.65 -3.48 16.56
C ARG A 108 -1.54 -2.88 15.17
N LEU A 109 -1.17 -3.67 14.16
CA LEU A 109 -1.09 -3.24 12.76
C LEU A 109 -1.79 -4.23 11.83
N TYR A 110 -2.60 -3.71 10.91
CA TYR A 110 -3.18 -4.53 9.84
C TYR A 110 -3.13 -3.78 8.52
N GLU A 111 -2.42 -4.34 7.54
CA GLU A 111 -2.30 -3.77 6.21
C GLU A 111 -3.64 -3.84 5.46
N ILE A 112 -4.01 -2.73 4.82
CA ILE A 112 -5.27 -2.64 4.05
C ILE A 112 -5.05 -2.23 2.59
N ALA A 113 -3.88 -1.70 2.25
CA ALA A 113 -3.55 -1.33 0.87
C ALA A 113 -2.04 -1.29 0.63
N ALA A 114 -1.63 -1.57 -0.60
CA ALA A 114 -0.33 -1.16 -1.12
C ALA A 114 -0.45 0.24 -1.73
N ILE A 115 0.53 1.09 -1.45
CA ILE A 115 0.57 2.51 -1.83
C ILE A 115 1.95 2.96 -2.35
N ALA A 116 2.87 2.05 -2.63
CA ALA A 116 4.09 2.30 -3.41
C ALA A 116 4.69 0.99 -3.96
N GLY A 117 5.41 1.07 -5.09
CA GLY A 117 5.96 -0.09 -5.78
C GLY A 117 7.13 -0.76 -5.05
N ASP A 118 7.77 -0.04 -4.14
CA ASP A 118 8.86 -0.50 -3.28
C ASP A 118 8.39 -1.30 -2.04
N GLY A 119 7.07 -1.49 -1.89
CA GLY A 119 6.46 -2.16 -0.74
C GLY A 119 5.81 -1.21 0.26
N GLY A 120 5.73 0.09 -0.04
CA GLY A 120 4.96 1.04 0.76
C GLY A 120 3.49 0.63 0.91
N ARG A 121 2.97 0.76 2.13
CA ARG A 121 1.66 0.23 2.52
C ARG A 121 0.88 1.19 3.41
N ALA A 122 -0.45 1.14 3.29
CA ALA A 122 -1.35 1.74 4.24
C ALA A 122 -1.87 0.68 5.21
N ALA A 123 -1.90 1.01 6.49
CA ALA A 123 -2.33 0.09 7.55
C ALA A 123 -3.30 0.75 8.53
N LEU A 124 -4.14 -0.06 9.16
CA LEU A 124 -4.81 0.29 10.40
C LEU A 124 -3.83 0.11 11.56
N TRP A 125 -3.75 1.11 12.43
CA TRP A 125 -2.90 1.09 13.62
C TRP A 125 -3.72 1.36 14.88
N LEU A 126 -3.55 0.55 15.93
CA LEU A 126 -4.08 0.84 17.26
C LEU A 126 -3.01 1.50 18.12
N ASP A 127 -3.27 2.73 18.56
CA ASP A 127 -2.39 3.43 19.50
C ASP A 127 -2.53 2.90 20.94
N ASP A 128 -1.73 3.44 21.87
CA ASP A 128 -1.70 2.98 23.27
C ASP A 128 -3.00 3.28 24.02
N ALA A 129 -3.82 4.21 23.52
CA ALA A 129 -5.15 4.52 24.04
C ALA A 129 -6.25 3.64 23.42
N GLY A 130 -5.89 2.76 22.47
CA GLY A 130 -6.83 1.93 21.71
C GLY A 130 -7.58 2.69 20.63
N LYS A 131 -7.12 3.90 20.26
CA LYS A 131 -7.67 4.62 19.11
C LYS A 131 -7.07 4.03 17.84
N GLN A 132 -7.92 3.81 16.84
CA GLN A 132 -7.53 3.34 15.53
C GLN A 132 -7.21 4.51 14.61
N TRP A 133 -6.09 4.40 13.90
CA TRP A 133 -5.61 5.33 12.89
C TRP A 133 -5.37 4.60 11.57
N ILE A 134 -5.33 5.35 10.48
CA ILE A 134 -4.82 4.92 9.18
C ILE A 134 -3.45 5.55 9.02
N VAL A 135 -2.45 4.73 8.75
CA VAL A 135 -1.04 5.13 8.71
C VAL A 135 -0.40 4.72 7.39
N SER A 136 0.59 5.49 6.95
CA SER A 136 1.51 5.16 5.87
C SER A 136 2.76 4.51 6.46
N ILE A 137 3.20 3.41 5.83
CA ILE A 137 4.47 2.75 6.08
C ILE A 137 5.17 2.62 4.73
N GLY A 138 5.95 3.64 4.37
CA GLY A 138 6.87 3.59 3.23
C GLY A 138 8.22 2.98 3.61
N HIS A 139 9.12 2.92 2.64
CA HIS A 139 10.49 2.45 2.87
C HIS A 139 11.30 3.43 3.73
N ASP A 140 11.28 4.72 3.38
CA ASP A 140 12.02 5.76 4.07
C ASP A 140 11.14 6.71 4.91
N GLU A 141 9.83 6.71 4.67
CA GLU A 141 8.88 7.65 5.26
C GLU A 141 7.69 6.92 5.92
N ILE A 142 7.26 7.39 7.09
CA ILE A 142 6.14 6.85 7.84
C ILE A 142 5.33 7.97 8.50
N GLY A 143 4.04 7.74 8.71
CA GLY A 143 3.23 8.67 9.49
C GLY A 143 1.75 8.37 9.49
N VAL A 144 1.00 9.16 10.24
CA VAL A 144 -0.45 9.13 10.25
C VAL A 144 -0.99 9.79 8.99
N ILE A 145 -1.92 9.09 8.33
CA ILE A 145 -2.76 9.68 7.29
C ILE A 145 -3.96 10.36 7.98
N SER A 146 -4.79 9.58 8.68
CA SER A 146 -5.95 10.11 9.39
C SER A 146 -6.62 9.06 10.28
N ASP A 147 -7.47 9.46 11.21
CA ASP A 147 -8.49 8.59 11.82
C ASP A 147 -9.83 8.62 11.05
N ASP A 148 -9.98 9.51 10.07
CA ASP A 148 -11.15 9.57 9.19
C ASP A 148 -10.91 8.75 7.91
N PRO A 149 -11.68 7.66 7.67
CA PRO A 149 -11.53 6.86 6.46
C PRO A 149 -11.79 7.65 5.17
N LYS A 150 -12.58 8.74 5.22
CA LYS A 150 -12.83 9.57 4.04
C LYS A 150 -11.60 10.37 3.63
N VAL A 151 -10.79 10.82 4.58
CA VAL A 151 -9.51 11.48 4.29
C VAL A 151 -8.57 10.52 3.58
N PHE A 152 -8.48 9.27 4.04
CA PHE A 152 -7.68 8.25 3.35
C PHE A 152 -8.19 7.96 1.93
N LEU A 153 -9.51 7.80 1.74
CA LEU A 153 -10.08 7.58 0.41
C LEU A 153 -9.86 8.78 -0.52
N ALA A 154 -10.03 10.00 -0.01
CA ALA A 154 -9.73 11.23 -0.75
C ALA A 154 -8.24 11.29 -1.14
N PHE A 155 -7.34 10.93 -0.23
CA PHE A 155 -5.90 10.89 -0.47
C PHE A 155 -5.54 9.96 -1.64
N LEU A 156 -6.06 8.73 -1.65
CA LEU A 156 -5.86 7.81 -2.78
C LEU A 156 -6.46 8.36 -4.09
N ALA A 157 -7.59 9.05 -4.00
CA ALA A 157 -8.28 9.59 -5.16
C ALA A 157 -7.56 10.80 -5.80
N ILE A 158 -6.63 11.46 -5.08
CA ILE A 158 -5.78 12.50 -5.67
C ILE A 158 -4.95 11.90 -6.81
N GLY A 159 -4.44 10.68 -6.63
CA GLY A 159 -3.69 9.96 -7.68
C GLY A 159 -2.20 10.29 -7.71
N TYR A 160 -1.58 10.50 -6.54
CA TYR A 160 -0.11 10.51 -6.43
C TYR A 160 0.47 9.20 -6.97
N ALA A 161 1.59 9.25 -7.69
CA ALA A 161 2.18 8.06 -8.30
C ALA A 161 2.48 6.98 -7.24
N GLU A 162 3.09 7.38 -6.14
CA GLU A 162 3.35 6.52 -4.98
C GLU A 162 2.94 7.26 -3.69
N PRO A 163 1.69 7.07 -3.20
CA PRO A 163 1.22 7.79 -2.02
C PRO A 163 2.04 7.54 -0.75
N ALA A 164 2.87 6.49 -0.66
CA ALA A 164 3.78 6.30 0.48
C ALA A 164 4.92 7.33 0.53
N TRP A 165 5.23 7.97 -0.59
CA TRP A 165 6.29 8.96 -0.73
C TRP A 165 5.68 10.37 -0.92
N LEU A 166 5.17 10.94 0.17
CA LEU A 166 4.50 12.23 0.16
C LEU A 166 5.45 13.34 0.65
N SER A 167 6.43 13.66 -0.18
CA SER A 167 7.41 14.71 0.09
C SER A 167 6.85 16.13 -0.09
N GLU A 168 5.90 16.31 -1.02
CA GLU A 168 5.37 17.61 -1.44
C GLU A 168 3.84 17.67 -1.29
N PRO A 169 3.33 17.79 -0.05
CA PRO A 169 1.89 17.74 0.22
C PRO A 169 1.11 18.91 -0.40
N ASP A 170 1.77 20.03 -0.68
CA ASP A 170 1.19 21.24 -1.27
C ASP A 170 1.13 21.20 -2.81
N ALA A 171 1.68 20.16 -3.44
CA ALA A 171 1.70 19.99 -4.89
C ALA A 171 0.74 18.89 -5.34
N SER A 172 0.11 19.09 -6.49
CA SER A 172 -0.69 18.07 -7.17
C SER A 172 0.22 17.06 -7.90
N PRO A 173 -0.27 15.86 -8.24
CA PRO A 173 0.51 14.88 -9.00
C PRO A 173 1.06 15.43 -10.33
N MET A 174 0.30 16.30 -11.00
CA MET A 174 0.72 16.91 -12.26
C MET A 174 1.84 17.95 -12.05
N GLU A 175 1.76 18.74 -10.98
CA GLU A 175 2.82 19.72 -10.65
C GLU A 175 4.13 19.02 -10.33
N ILE A 176 4.09 17.97 -9.50
CA ILE A 176 5.27 17.13 -9.18
C ILE A 176 5.86 16.56 -10.47
N PHE A 177 5.03 15.92 -11.31
CA PHE A 177 5.48 15.34 -12.57
C PHE A 177 6.18 16.36 -13.48
N LEU A 178 5.61 17.56 -13.62
CA LEU A 178 6.18 18.61 -14.46
C LEU A 178 7.50 19.15 -13.88
N GLU A 179 7.56 19.37 -12.57
CA GLU A 179 8.76 19.85 -11.88
C GLU A 179 9.91 18.84 -11.99
N GLU A 180 9.65 17.55 -11.74
CA GLU A 180 10.65 16.49 -11.84
C GLU A 180 11.22 16.34 -13.25
N ASN A 181 10.41 16.62 -14.27
CA ASN A 181 10.83 16.59 -15.66
C ASN A 181 11.40 17.94 -16.14
N GLY A 182 11.35 19.00 -15.33
CA GLY A 182 11.91 20.31 -15.64
C GLY A 182 11.09 21.16 -16.61
N TYR A 183 9.77 20.95 -16.66
CA TYR A 183 8.83 21.68 -17.53
C TYR A 183 7.80 22.46 -16.72
N ALA A 184 7.24 23.54 -17.28
CA ALA A 184 6.15 24.27 -16.64
C ALA A 184 4.77 23.79 -17.08
N THR A 185 4.68 23.13 -18.25
CA THR A 185 3.43 22.62 -18.81
C THR A 185 3.65 21.33 -19.60
N LEU A 186 2.59 20.52 -19.73
CA LEU A 186 2.62 19.34 -20.59
C LEU A 186 2.88 19.71 -22.06
N GLU A 187 2.33 20.82 -22.55
CA GLU A 187 2.52 21.26 -23.94
C GLU A 187 4.01 21.52 -24.26
N GLU A 188 4.75 22.15 -23.33
CA GLU A 188 6.19 22.35 -23.47
C GLU A 188 6.95 21.02 -23.50
N MET A 189 6.56 20.08 -22.64
CA MET A 189 7.18 18.76 -22.57
C MET A 189 6.92 17.98 -23.86
N GLU A 190 5.66 17.84 -24.28
CA GLU A 190 5.28 17.15 -25.53
C GLU A 190 5.95 17.76 -26.77
N ALA A 191 6.13 19.08 -26.80
CA ALA A 191 6.85 19.75 -27.87
C ALA A 191 8.34 19.36 -27.94
N ASP A 192 9.00 19.13 -26.80
CA ASP A 192 10.43 18.76 -26.74
C ASP A 192 10.64 17.27 -27.04
N TYR A 193 9.75 16.40 -26.54
CA TYR A 193 9.75 14.96 -26.84
C TYR A 193 9.28 14.66 -28.27
N GLY A 194 8.41 15.50 -28.84
CA GLY A 194 7.82 15.32 -30.16
C GLY A 194 6.72 14.25 -30.22
N GLU A 195 6.21 13.84 -29.05
CA GLU A 195 5.13 12.86 -28.87
C GLU A 195 4.35 13.15 -27.56
N GLU A 196 3.19 12.52 -27.41
CA GLU A 196 2.39 12.59 -26.18
C GLU A 196 3.14 11.92 -25.03
N VAL A 197 3.16 12.56 -23.86
CA VAL A 197 3.89 12.08 -22.69
C VAL A 197 2.98 11.31 -21.74
N GLU A 198 3.54 10.30 -21.09
CA GLU A 198 2.84 9.46 -20.11
C GLU A 198 2.69 10.19 -18.76
N ALA A 199 1.75 11.14 -18.71
CA ALA A 199 1.49 11.96 -17.54
C ALA A 199 0.63 11.23 -16.48
N PRO A 200 0.59 11.73 -15.21
CA PRO A 200 -0.24 11.15 -14.16
C PRO A 200 -1.72 11.04 -14.55
N ILE A 201 -2.32 9.88 -14.28
CA ILE A 201 -3.69 9.54 -14.62
C ILE A 201 -4.57 9.62 -13.37
N ALA A 202 -5.55 10.50 -13.35
CA ALA A 202 -6.53 10.56 -12.26
C ALA A 202 -7.45 9.32 -12.25
N PRO A 203 -7.79 8.75 -11.07
CA PRO A 203 -8.70 7.60 -10.96
C PRO A 203 -10.17 8.03 -11.06
N GLU A 204 -10.61 8.53 -12.22
CA GLU A 204 -11.90 9.24 -12.39
C GLU A 204 -13.13 8.44 -11.96
N ALA A 205 -13.21 7.14 -12.28
CA ALA A 205 -14.33 6.30 -11.86
C ALA A 205 -14.41 6.18 -10.33
N PHE A 206 -13.26 6.10 -9.67
CA PHE A 206 -13.17 6.06 -8.21
C PHE A 206 -13.54 7.42 -7.60
N ARG A 207 -13.05 8.53 -8.17
CA ARG A 207 -13.44 9.90 -7.76
C ARG A 207 -14.96 10.08 -7.80
N ALA A 208 -15.59 9.71 -8.93
CA ALA A 208 -17.03 9.81 -9.09
C ALA A 208 -17.82 8.98 -8.07
N PHE A 209 -17.34 7.77 -7.77
CA PHE A 209 -17.94 6.94 -6.72
C PHE A 209 -17.83 7.60 -5.34
N LEU A 210 -16.68 8.16 -4.98
CA LEU A 210 -16.51 8.83 -3.68
C LEU A 210 -17.39 10.07 -3.54
N GLU A 211 -17.54 10.84 -4.61
CA GLU A 211 -18.42 12.01 -4.65
C GLU A 211 -19.88 11.58 -4.45
N GLU A 212 -20.38 10.64 -5.25
CA GLU A 212 -21.77 10.15 -5.17
C GLU A 212 -22.05 9.49 -3.81
N ARG A 213 -21.13 8.66 -3.32
CA ARG A 213 -21.40 7.78 -2.20
C ARG A 213 -21.14 8.41 -0.84
N PHE A 214 -20.12 9.25 -0.74
CA PHE A 214 -19.63 9.76 0.54
C PHE A 214 -19.62 11.28 0.63
N ASP A 215 -20.05 11.98 -0.42
CA ASP A 215 -20.03 13.45 -0.54
C ASP A 215 -18.59 14.00 -0.40
N ILE A 216 -17.63 13.28 -0.98
CA ILE A 216 -16.21 13.66 -0.98
C ILE A 216 -15.92 14.44 -2.26
N THR A 217 -15.61 15.73 -2.12
CA THR A 217 -14.92 16.49 -3.17
C THR A 217 -13.44 16.17 -3.09
N VAL A 218 -12.90 15.51 -4.12
CA VAL A 218 -11.48 15.13 -4.15
C VAL A 218 -10.63 16.38 -4.33
N PRO A 219 -9.67 16.66 -3.42
CA PRO A 219 -8.81 17.83 -3.51
C PRO A 219 -7.80 17.70 -4.65
N GLN A 220 -7.08 18.78 -4.95
CA GLN A 220 -5.94 18.72 -5.87
C GLN A 220 -4.68 18.24 -5.16
N THR A 221 -4.54 18.55 -3.87
CA THR A 221 -3.33 18.26 -3.08
C THR A 221 -3.65 17.61 -1.74
N ALA A 222 -2.65 16.94 -1.16
CA ALA A 222 -2.75 16.30 0.15
C ALA A 222 -2.92 17.33 1.28
N ALA A 223 -2.33 18.52 1.13
CA ALA A 223 -2.44 19.60 2.12
C ALA A 223 -3.88 20.08 2.33
N GLU A 224 -4.73 20.05 1.28
CA GLU A 224 -6.14 20.45 1.37
C GLU A 224 -6.97 19.52 2.28
N ILE A 225 -6.51 18.27 2.49
CA ILE A 225 -7.11 17.31 3.43
C ILE A 225 -6.32 17.18 4.73
N GLY A 226 -5.40 18.12 4.99
CA GLY A 226 -4.68 18.26 6.25
C GLY A 226 -3.42 17.40 6.38
N LEU A 227 -2.94 16.78 5.29
CA LEU A 227 -1.68 16.04 5.31
C LEU A 227 -0.51 17.00 5.13
N THR A 228 0.54 16.81 5.93
CA THR A 228 1.75 17.66 5.92
C THR A 228 2.99 16.91 5.44
N GLY A 229 2.81 15.75 4.79
CA GLY A 229 3.88 14.81 4.48
C GLY A 229 4.14 13.84 5.63
N PHE A 230 5.10 12.94 5.41
CA PHE A 230 5.44 11.88 6.37
C PHE A 230 6.83 12.11 6.97
N ALA A 231 7.04 11.59 8.18
CA ALA A 231 8.32 11.69 8.86
C ALA A 231 9.29 10.63 8.34
N SER A 232 10.59 10.91 8.36
CA SER A 232 11.59 9.90 8.04
C SER A 232 11.57 8.75 9.05
N TYR A 233 11.83 7.54 8.56
CA TYR A 233 11.90 6.35 9.39
C TYR A 233 12.95 6.53 10.49
N GLY A 234 12.55 6.26 11.75
CA GLY A 234 13.45 6.37 12.90
C GLY A 234 13.71 7.80 13.41
N ASP A 235 12.98 8.80 12.93
CA ASP A 235 13.05 10.15 13.51
C ASP A 235 12.54 10.17 14.95
N LEU A 236 13.48 10.25 15.90
CA LEU A 236 13.22 10.29 17.34
C LEU A 236 12.57 11.60 17.81
N ASN A 237 12.54 12.65 16.97
CA ASN A 237 11.98 13.95 17.30
C ASN A 237 10.69 14.26 16.54
N SER A 238 10.14 13.28 15.81
CA SER A 238 8.89 13.47 15.08
C SER A 238 7.73 13.73 16.05
N ASP A 239 6.91 14.73 15.71
CA ASP A 239 5.63 14.99 16.38
C ASP A 239 4.52 14.05 15.87
N ASP A 240 4.79 13.25 14.83
CA ASP A 240 3.87 12.22 14.34
C ASP A 240 3.80 11.05 15.34
N PRO A 241 2.61 10.71 15.87
CA PRO A 241 2.49 9.71 16.91
C PRO A 241 2.80 8.29 16.43
N PHE A 242 2.57 7.99 15.15
CA PHE A 242 2.92 6.70 14.59
C PHE A 242 4.43 6.58 14.38
N ALA A 243 5.07 7.64 13.87
CA ALA A 243 6.53 7.68 13.74
C ALA A 243 7.22 7.53 15.09
N ALA A 244 6.75 8.26 16.11
CA ALA A 244 7.25 8.14 17.48
C ALA A 244 7.03 6.74 18.07
N TRP A 245 5.92 6.08 17.76
CA TRP A 245 5.64 4.70 18.20
C TRP A 245 6.58 3.69 17.51
N VAL A 246 6.79 3.80 16.20
CA VAL A 246 7.73 2.96 15.45
C VAL A 246 9.15 3.11 16.00
N ALA A 247 9.59 4.34 16.23
CA ALA A 247 10.90 4.64 16.80
C ALA A 247 11.12 4.00 18.19
N GLN A 248 10.07 3.92 19.01
CA GLN A 248 10.14 3.34 20.35
C GLN A 248 10.05 1.82 20.38
N THR A 249 9.38 1.22 19.39
CA THR A 249 9.08 -0.22 19.36
C THR A 249 10.04 -1.00 18.49
N THR A 250 10.65 -0.37 17.49
CA THR A 250 11.66 -1.00 16.64
C THR A 250 12.92 -1.29 17.47
N PRO A 251 13.36 -2.55 17.59
CA PRO A 251 14.59 -2.87 18.30
C PRO A 251 15.79 -2.23 17.58
N PRO A 252 16.85 -1.84 18.31
CA PRO A 252 18.06 -1.36 17.67
C PRO A 252 18.66 -2.49 16.81
N PRO A 253 19.30 -2.15 15.67
CA PRO A 253 19.98 -3.15 14.86
C PRO A 253 21.05 -3.86 15.68
N THR A 254 21.12 -5.18 15.51
CA THR A 254 22.15 -6.03 16.07
C THR A 254 23.52 -5.70 15.46
N GLN A 255 24.60 -6.08 16.15
CA GLN A 255 25.95 -5.90 15.59
C GLN A 255 26.12 -6.62 14.24
N ALA A 256 25.51 -7.80 14.09
CA ALA A 256 25.57 -8.56 12.84
C ALA A 256 24.87 -7.83 11.68
N GLU A 257 23.72 -7.18 11.94
CA GLU A 257 23.04 -6.34 10.96
C GLU A 257 23.87 -5.10 10.61
N LEU A 258 24.47 -4.45 11.62
CA LEU A 258 25.37 -3.30 11.39
C LEU A 258 26.60 -3.69 10.56
N ASP A 259 27.20 -4.84 10.83
CA ASP A 259 28.35 -5.35 10.08
C ASP A 259 27.96 -5.63 8.62
N ARG A 260 26.79 -6.24 8.40
CA ARG A 260 26.23 -6.48 7.05
C ARG A 260 25.93 -5.17 6.31
N ILE A 261 25.36 -4.18 7.00
CA ILE A 261 25.10 -2.86 6.42
C ILE A 261 26.43 -2.21 5.98
N ALA A 262 27.45 -2.25 6.84
CA ALA A 262 28.77 -1.71 6.53
C ALA A 262 29.43 -2.43 5.34
N GLU A 263 29.27 -3.75 5.24
CA GLU A 263 29.74 -4.54 4.11
C GLU A 263 29.04 -4.13 2.80
N VAL A 264 27.71 -4.06 2.79
CA VAL A 264 26.93 -3.64 1.61
C VAL A 264 27.31 -2.22 1.19
N GLN A 265 27.48 -1.30 2.13
CA GLN A 265 27.93 0.07 1.85
C GLN A 265 29.34 0.08 1.24
N SER A 266 30.28 -0.70 1.79
CA SER A 266 31.63 -0.85 1.24
C SER A 266 31.61 -1.42 -0.18
N MET A 267 30.74 -2.39 -0.46
CA MET A 267 30.54 -2.93 -1.81
C MET A 267 29.97 -1.88 -2.76
N ALA A 268 28.94 -1.15 -2.35
CA ALA A 268 28.33 -0.08 -3.16
C ALA A 268 29.36 1.01 -3.51
N GLU A 269 30.20 1.43 -2.56
CA GLU A 269 31.29 2.37 -2.80
C GLU A 269 32.34 1.82 -3.77
N LYS A 270 32.72 0.54 -3.65
CA LYS A 270 33.64 -0.10 -4.60
C LYS A 270 33.08 -0.11 -6.01
N ILE A 271 31.81 -0.48 -6.18
CA ILE A 271 31.12 -0.46 -7.47
C ILE A 271 31.08 0.96 -8.03
N ALA A 272 30.67 1.94 -7.23
CA ALA A 272 30.60 3.35 -7.64
C ALA A 272 31.97 3.89 -8.09
N ASN A 273 33.06 3.38 -7.50
CA ASN A 273 34.43 3.74 -7.86
C ASN A 273 35.04 2.85 -8.96
N GLY A 274 34.25 1.98 -9.60
CA GLY A 274 34.69 1.11 -10.70
C GLY A 274 35.66 0.00 -10.29
N ILE A 275 35.64 -0.40 -9.01
CA ILE A 275 36.44 -1.51 -8.49
C ILE A 275 35.66 -2.81 -8.74
N GLU A 276 36.24 -3.75 -9.48
CA GLU A 276 35.69 -5.10 -9.63
C GLU A 276 35.58 -5.79 -8.27
N ILE A 277 34.38 -6.27 -7.95
CA ILE A 277 34.14 -7.10 -6.77
C ILE A 277 34.21 -8.55 -7.21
N GLU A 278 35.20 -9.30 -6.71
CA GLU A 278 35.22 -10.75 -6.90
C GLU A 278 34.06 -11.38 -6.11
N PRO A 279 33.25 -12.28 -6.71
CA PRO A 279 32.19 -12.96 -5.98
C PRO A 279 32.81 -13.82 -4.88
N GLU A 280 32.28 -13.72 -3.66
CA GLU A 280 32.64 -14.65 -2.59
C GLU A 280 32.39 -16.08 -3.06
N ALA A 281 33.40 -16.93 -2.92
CA ALA A 281 33.25 -18.35 -3.16
C ALA A 281 32.26 -18.90 -2.14
N GLU A 282 31.12 -19.42 -2.61
CA GLU A 282 30.18 -20.17 -1.77
C GLU A 282 30.95 -21.27 -1.04
N GLU A 283 31.04 -21.19 0.30
CA GLU A 283 31.58 -22.29 1.09
C GLU A 283 30.61 -23.50 0.99
N PRO A 284 31.14 -24.72 0.82
CA PRO A 284 30.37 -25.92 0.50
C PRO A 284 29.50 -26.48 1.63
#